data_AF-A0A5B0GT03-F1
#
_entry.id   AF-A0A5B0GT03-F1
#
_cell.length_a   1.000
_cell.length_b   1.000
_cell.length_c   1.000
_cell.angle_alpha   90.00
_cell.angle_beta   90.00
_cell.angle_gamma   90.00
#
_symmetry.space_group_name_H-M   'P 1'
#
loop_
_entity.id
_entity.type
_entity.pdbx_description
1 polymer ?
#
loop_
_entity_poly.entity_id
_entity_poly.type
_entity_poly.pdbx_seq_one_letter_code
_entity_poly.pdbx_strand_id
1 'polypeptide(L)'
;MTITSPQDVALSDTTEGADGATDREWWGRTWLPRRPLAADDFLSGVYRMARGPALRRRYVEANPQALSNLLVVDVDHSDAALRLLWDRDGWRPNVVV
;
A
#
# COMPACT_ATOMS: atom_id res chain seq x y z
N MET A 1 13.52 -31.96 -11.20
CA MET A 1 12.64 -31.17 -10.31
C MET A 1 13.44 -29.92 -9.95
N THR A 2 13.37 -28.90 -10.80
CA THR A 2 14.24 -27.73 -10.71
C THR A 2 13.60 -26.70 -9.80
N ILE A 3 14.32 -26.36 -8.73
CA ILE A 3 13.91 -25.40 -7.71
C ILE A 3 14.20 -24.01 -8.27
N THR A 4 13.17 -23.21 -8.53
CA THR A 4 13.31 -21.82 -9.00
C THR A 4 13.97 -20.98 -7.92
N SER A 5 15.06 -20.31 -8.30
CA SER A 5 15.90 -19.43 -7.48
C SER A 5 15.15 -18.13 -7.10
N PRO A 6 15.36 -17.55 -5.90
CA PRO A 6 14.57 -16.42 -5.40
C PRO A 6 15.04 -15.04 -5.92
N GLN A 7 15.55 -14.96 -7.15
CA GLN A 7 16.18 -13.73 -7.68
C GLN A 7 15.34 -12.97 -8.73
N ASP A 8 14.09 -13.37 -8.96
CA ASP A 8 13.19 -12.68 -9.91
C ASP A 8 12.34 -11.59 -9.25
N VAL A 9 12.94 -10.73 -8.41
CA VAL A 9 12.36 -9.40 -8.15
C VAL A 9 13.05 -8.44 -9.11
N ALA A 10 12.45 -8.31 -10.29
CA ALA A 10 12.95 -7.43 -11.34
C ALA A 10 12.97 -5.99 -10.82
N LEU A 11 14.17 -5.42 -10.65
CA LEU A 11 14.38 -3.99 -10.83
C LEU A 11 14.00 -3.67 -12.28
N SER A 12 12.82 -3.07 -12.48
CA SER A 12 12.44 -2.51 -13.78
C SER A 12 13.21 -1.21 -14.00
N ASP A 13 14.19 -1.30 -14.89
CA ASP A 13 14.90 -0.19 -15.53
C ASP A 13 13.93 0.64 -16.40
N THR A 14 14.19 1.94 -16.45
CA THR A 14 13.27 3.04 -16.75
C THR A 14 12.93 3.17 -18.24
N THR A 15 11.64 3.27 -18.58
CA THR A 15 11.17 3.75 -19.90
C THR A 15 10.30 5.00 -19.70
N GLU A 16 10.96 6.14 -19.67
CA GLU A 16 10.39 7.46 -19.39
C GLU A 16 9.28 7.86 -20.39
N GLY A 17 8.02 7.61 -20.01
CA GLY A 17 6.85 8.07 -20.76
C GLY A 17 5.60 7.21 -20.55
N ALA A 18 5.79 5.90 -20.35
CA ALA A 18 4.72 4.95 -20.00
C ALA A 18 4.66 4.66 -18.49
N ASP A 19 5.80 4.80 -17.79
CA ASP A 19 6.01 4.41 -16.39
C ASP A 19 5.08 5.13 -15.39
N GLY A 20 4.75 6.40 -15.64
CA GLY A 20 3.94 7.18 -14.70
C GLY A 20 2.48 6.71 -14.58
N ALA A 21 1.94 6.09 -15.64
CA ALA A 21 0.59 5.53 -15.61
C ALA A 21 0.55 4.19 -14.88
N THR A 22 1.56 3.34 -15.11
CA THR A 22 1.72 2.04 -14.44
C THR A 22 1.99 2.21 -12.95
N ASP A 23 2.78 3.20 -12.55
CA ASP A 23 3.04 3.49 -11.13
C ASP A 23 1.78 3.92 -10.39
N ARG A 24 0.98 4.77 -11.04
CA ARG A 24 -0.28 5.25 -10.45
C ARG A 24 -1.31 4.13 -10.33
N GLU A 25 -1.35 3.23 -11.30
CA GLU A 25 -2.21 2.05 -11.27
C GLU A 25 -1.76 1.04 -10.21
N TRP A 26 -0.46 0.78 -10.13
CA TRP A 26 0.14 -0.10 -9.13
C TRP A 26 -0.12 0.44 -7.72
N TRP A 27 0.16 1.73 -7.46
CA TRP A 27 -0.20 2.37 -6.19
C TRP A 27 -1.70 2.37 -5.94
N GLY A 28 -2.53 2.53 -6.98
CA GLY A 28 -3.97 2.42 -6.87
C GLY A 28 -4.46 1.07 -6.34
N ARG A 29 -3.75 -0.02 -6.69
CA ARG A 29 -4.03 -1.39 -6.26
C ARG A 29 -3.40 -1.75 -4.91
N THR A 30 -2.22 -1.20 -4.63
CA THR A 30 -1.44 -1.45 -3.41
C THR A 30 -1.96 -0.65 -2.22
N TRP A 31 -2.40 0.60 -2.44
CA TRP A 31 -2.80 1.48 -1.35
C TRP A 31 -4.12 1.06 -0.72
N LEU A 32 -4.10 0.87 0.59
CA LEU A 32 -5.22 0.58 1.47
C LEU A 32 -5.61 1.84 2.28
N PRO A 33 -6.83 1.91 2.83
CA PRO A 33 -7.95 0.98 2.65
C PRO A 33 -8.64 1.12 1.29
N ARG A 34 -9.23 0.03 0.80
CA ARG A 34 -10.03 0.03 -0.45
C ARG A 34 -11.37 0.73 -0.30
N ARG A 35 -11.92 0.73 0.93
CA ARG A 35 -13.18 1.38 1.30
C ARG A 35 -13.05 2.22 2.58
N PRO A 36 -12.31 3.34 2.53
CA PRO A 36 -12.21 4.24 3.67
C PRO A 36 -13.59 4.79 4.04
N LEU A 37 -13.74 5.14 5.31
CA LEU A 37 -14.77 6.09 5.74
C LEU A 37 -14.50 7.45 5.08
N ALA A 38 -15.54 8.09 4.54
CA ALA A 38 -15.43 9.42 3.98
C ALA A 38 -16.70 10.24 4.21
N ALA A 39 -16.55 11.56 4.33
CA ALA A 39 -17.62 12.51 4.57
C ALA A 39 -17.22 13.92 4.08
N ASP A 40 -18.21 14.74 3.75
CA ASP A 40 -17.99 16.17 3.48
C ASP A 40 -18.30 17.04 4.72
N ASP A 41 -19.28 16.61 5.50
CA ASP A 41 -19.64 17.12 6.81
C ASP A 41 -20.00 15.94 7.72
N PHE A 42 -19.76 16.05 9.03
CA PHE A 42 -20.01 14.95 9.96
C PHE A 42 -21.48 14.82 10.41
N LEU A 43 -22.33 15.80 10.09
CA LEU A 43 -23.75 15.80 10.47
C LEU A 43 -24.59 14.95 9.51
N SER A 44 -24.22 14.93 8.22
CA SER A 44 -24.81 14.07 7.20
C SER A 44 -24.36 12.61 7.30
N GLY A 45 -23.36 12.33 8.15
CA GLY A 45 -22.88 11.00 8.48
C GLY A 45 -21.56 10.64 7.82
N VAL A 46 -21.01 9.49 8.23
CA VAL A 46 -19.72 8.98 7.78
C VAL A 46 -19.92 7.57 7.22
N TYR A 47 -19.55 7.36 5.95
CA TYR A 47 -19.87 6.13 5.23
C TYR A 47 -18.66 5.51 4.55
N ARG A 48 -18.64 4.17 4.48
CA ARG A 48 -17.62 3.42 3.73
C ARG A 48 -17.94 3.38 2.25
N MET A 49 -17.07 3.97 1.43
CA MET A 49 -17.24 4.01 -0.02
C MET A 49 -15.95 3.65 -0.74
N ALA A 50 -16.03 3.35 -2.04
CA ALA A 50 -14.84 3.04 -2.83
C ALA A 50 -13.82 4.19 -2.78
N ARG A 51 -12.52 3.83 -2.78
CA ARG A 51 -11.40 4.79 -2.66
C ARG A 51 -11.47 5.94 -3.67
N GLY A 52 -11.79 5.67 -4.94
CA GLY A 52 -11.86 6.71 -5.98
C GLY A 52 -12.81 7.86 -5.61
N PRO A 53 -14.10 7.59 -5.33
CA PRO A 53 -15.02 8.59 -4.78
C PRO A 53 -14.61 9.18 -3.44
N ALA A 54 -14.07 8.39 -2.51
CA ALA A 54 -13.67 8.85 -1.19
C ALA A 54 -12.56 9.92 -1.24
N LEU A 55 -11.59 9.77 -2.15
CA LEU A 55 -10.50 10.74 -2.35
C LEU A 55 -10.98 12.11 -2.84
N ARG A 56 -12.25 12.23 -3.26
CA ARG A 56 -12.87 13.51 -3.65
C ARG A 56 -13.65 14.17 -2.52
N ARG A 57 -13.76 13.53 -1.36
CA ARG A 57 -14.47 14.05 -0.18
C ARG A 57 -13.53 14.90 0.66
N ARG A 58 -14.11 15.79 1.46
CA ARG A 58 -13.34 16.68 2.35
C ARG A 58 -12.58 15.93 3.44
N TYR A 59 -13.21 14.89 4.00
CA TYR A 59 -12.63 14.06 5.04
C TYR A 59 -12.59 12.60 4.59
N VAL A 60 -11.43 11.96 4.74
CA VAL A 60 -11.21 10.56 4.38
C VAL A 60 -10.39 9.87 5.46
N GLU A 61 -10.80 8.66 5.85
CA GLU A 61 -10.05 7.79 6.76
C GLU A 61 -8.75 7.35 6.09
N ALA A 62 -7.63 7.80 6.65
CA ALA A 62 -6.30 7.40 6.17
C ALA A 62 -5.99 5.95 6.54
N ASN A 63 -6.20 5.57 7.80
CA ASN A 63 -5.92 4.25 8.35
C ASN A 63 -7.10 3.78 9.22
N PRO A 64 -7.79 2.67 8.87
CA PRO A 64 -8.73 2.03 9.78
C PRO A 64 -8.04 1.51 11.04
N GLN A 65 -8.77 1.37 12.15
CA GLN A 65 -8.19 0.88 13.41
C GLN A 65 -7.47 -0.47 13.28
N ALA A 66 -7.94 -1.35 12.40
CA ALA A 66 -7.35 -2.67 12.18
C ALA A 66 -6.20 -2.68 11.16
N LEU A 67 -5.84 -1.55 10.55
CA LEU A 67 -4.89 -1.51 9.42
C LEU A 67 -4.00 -0.26 9.42
N SER A 68 -2.69 -0.48 9.31
CA SER A 68 -1.72 0.56 8.97
C SER A 68 -1.34 0.42 7.50
N ASN A 69 -1.61 1.44 6.70
CA ASN A 69 -1.39 1.39 5.25
C ASN A 69 0.08 1.58 4.84
N LEU A 70 0.83 2.41 5.57
CA LEU A 70 2.22 2.70 5.24
C LEU A 70 3.06 2.71 6.51
N LEU A 71 4.15 1.95 6.48
CA LEU A 71 5.21 1.96 7.48
C LEU A 71 6.51 2.21 6.73
N VAL A 72 7.20 3.30 7.06
CA VAL A 72 8.51 3.64 6.50
C VAL A 72 9.53 3.35 7.59
N VAL A 73 10.53 2.52 7.26
CA VAL A 73 11.63 2.19 8.16
C VAL A 73 12.91 2.60 7.44
N ASP A 74 13.70 3.45 8.10
CA ASP A 74 15.05 3.73 7.66
C ASP A 74 15.91 2.50 7.97
N VAL A 75 16.53 1.95 6.93
CA VAL A 75 17.26 0.68 6.99
C VAL A 75 18.68 0.93 6.51
N ASP A 76 19.63 0.73 7.41
CA ASP A 76 21.06 0.79 7.12
C ASP A 76 21.69 -0.60 6.91
N HIS A 77 20.88 -1.67 6.89
CA HIS A 77 21.37 -3.04 6.78
C HIS A 77 20.58 -3.89 5.76
N SER A 78 21.31 -4.64 4.93
CA SER A 78 20.80 -5.51 3.86
C SER A 78 19.77 -6.58 4.26
N ASP A 79 19.62 -6.90 5.54
CA ASP A 79 18.70 -7.94 6.05
C ASP A 79 17.48 -7.37 6.79
N ALA A 80 17.29 -6.04 6.82
CA ALA A 80 16.23 -5.46 7.62
C ALA A 80 14.83 -5.82 7.12
N ALA A 81 14.65 -6.10 5.82
CA ALA A 81 13.39 -6.63 5.31
C ALA A 81 13.01 -7.97 5.97
N LEU A 82 13.99 -8.87 6.16
CA LEU A 82 13.78 -10.14 6.86
C LEU A 82 13.44 -9.90 8.34
N ARG A 83 14.15 -8.95 8.99
CA ARG A 83 13.89 -8.58 10.39
C ARG A 83 12.52 -7.94 10.59
N LEU A 84 12.08 -7.10 9.65
CA LEU A 84 10.78 -6.44 9.67
C LEU A 84 9.63 -7.45 9.55
N LEU A 85 9.84 -8.52 8.78
CA LEU A 85 8.86 -9.57 8.53
C LEU A 85 8.89 -10.71 9.55
N TRP A 86 9.95 -10.81 10.35
CA TRP A 86 10.14 -11.88 11.33
C TRP A 86 9.05 -11.84 12.39
N ASP A 87 8.34 -12.96 12.56
CA ASP A 87 7.31 -13.15 13.60
C ASP A 87 6.18 -12.11 13.60
N ARG A 88 5.77 -11.66 12.41
CA ARG A 88 4.66 -10.71 12.21
C ARG A 88 3.37 -11.36 11.70
N ASP A 89 3.05 -12.56 12.15
CA ASP A 89 1.81 -13.21 11.74
C ASP A 89 0.58 -12.38 12.19
N GLY A 90 -0.29 -12.05 11.22
CA GLY A 90 -1.41 -11.11 11.38
C GLY A 90 -1.09 -9.64 11.07
N TRP A 91 0.19 -9.27 10.91
CA TRP A 91 0.61 -7.89 10.60
C TRP A 91 1.63 -7.83 9.45
N ARG A 92 1.61 -8.82 8.57
CA ARG A 92 2.47 -8.84 7.37
C ARG A 92 2.07 -7.69 6.44
N PRO A 93 3.02 -6.96 5.84
CA PRO A 93 2.74 -5.93 4.88
C PRO A 93 2.13 -6.55 3.62
N ASN A 94 1.26 -5.81 2.94
CA ASN A 94 0.73 -6.21 1.65
C ASN A 94 1.74 -5.99 0.52
N VAL A 95 2.69 -5.07 0.70
CA VAL A 95 3.78 -4.76 -0.23
C VAL A 95 5.01 -4.30 0.54
N VAL A 96 6.20 -4.70 0.06
CA VAL A 96 7.51 -4.19 0.46
C VAL A 96 8.16 -3.63 -0.81
N VAL A 97 8.71 -2.43 -0.72
CA VAL A 97 9.36 -1.70 -1.84
C VAL A 97 10.82 -1.48 -1.49
#